data_AF-A0A9C8N285-F1
#
_entry.id   AF-A0A9C8N285-F1
#
_cell.length_a   1.000
_cell.length_b   1.000
_cell.length_c   1.000
_cell.angle_alpha   90.00
_cell.angle_beta   90.00
_cell.angle_gamma   90.00
#
_symmetry.space_group_name_H-M   'P 1'
#
loop_
_entity.id
_entity.type
_entity.pdbx_description
1 polymer ?
#
loop_
_entity_poly.entity_id
_entity_poly.type
_entity_poly.pdbx_seq_one_letter_code
_entity_poly.pdbx_strand_id
1 'polypeptide(L)'
;MKNRILKMTMAICFIGILPCLATAQIPVTDVAANAQLVLLNSNVATLNSQLATLNATMGKLLAQMERNVTANSSSSKILSQDLSAKRTPASYVMGSPEMNELYELKDKILAAYKGTQKNLRTFTNLEKVEKKRAAETLADAVLQVSSLVSQGSQIASTGEIIESADRLSALRSILEKMNGLLDDVIKVNTSLLQKNEHRKAVHSLIKTN
;
A
#
# COMPACT_ATOMS: atom_id res chain seq x y z
N MET A 1 84.42 -61.78 -64.87
CA MET A 1 83.42 -62.58 -64.12
C MET A 1 83.35 -62.30 -62.60
N LYS A 2 84.07 -61.31 -62.04
CA LYS A 2 84.11 -61.04 -60.57
C LYS A 2 83.02 -60.09 -60.05
N ASN A 3 82.43 -59.24 -60.90
CA ASN A 3 81.43 -58.22 -60.51
C ASN A 3 79.96 -58.68 -60.47
N ARG A 4 79.63 -59.92 -60.88
CA ARG A 4 78.26 -60.46 -60.77
C ARG A 4 77.98 -61.11 -59.41
N ILE A 5 78.99 -61.71 -58.79
CA ILE A 5 78.85 -62.44 -57.53
C ILE A 5 78.64 -61.47 -56.35
N LEU A 6 79.34 -60.33 -56.33
CA LEU A 6 79.21 -59.31 -55.28
C LEU A 6 77.84 -58.58 -55.28
N LYS A 7 77.24 -58.38 -56.46
CA LYS A 7 75.89 -57.81 -56.59
C LYS A 7 74.80 -58.79 -56.12
N MET A 8 75.06 -60.09 -56.29
CA MET A 8 74.11 -61.14 -55.91
C MET A 8 74.11 -61.38 -54.39
N THR A 9 75.26 -61.28 -53.72
CA THR A 9 75.34 -61.34 -52.25
C THR A 9 74.74 -60.10 -51.56
N MET A 10 74.89 -58.88 -52.11
CA MET A 10 74.19 -57.70 -51.56
C MET A 10 72.67 -57.76 -51.73
N ALA A 11 72.17 -58.33 -52.84
CA ALA A 11 70.73 -58.48 -53.08
C ALA A 11 70.09 -59.50 -52.13
N ILE A 12 70.80 -60.59 -51.80
CA ILE A 12 70.30 -61.63 -50.89
C ILE A 12 70.24 -61.12 -49.43
N CYS A 13 71.20 -60.28 -49.00
CA CYS A 13 71.15 -59.64 -47.69
C CYS A 13 70.02 -58.61 -47.54
N PHE A 14 69.63 -57.90 -48.62
CA PHE A 14 68.52 -56.94 -48.58
C PHE A 14 67.14 -57.61 -48.63
N ILE A 15 67.01 -58.76 -49.29
CA ILE A 15 65.72 -59.48 -49.43
C ILE A 15 65.41 -60.32 -48.18
N GLY A 16 66.41 -60.76 -47.42
CA GLY A 16 66.20 -61.55 -46.19
C GLY A 16 65.78 -60.76 -44.95
N ILE A 17 65.99 -59.44 -44.92
CA ILE A 17 65.69 -58.59 -43.74
C ILE A 17 64.32 -57.90 -43.87
N LEU A 18 63.78 -57.79 -45.09
CA LEU A 18 62.50 -57.12 -45.35
C LEU A 18 61.25 -57.83 -44.77
N PRO A 19 61.15 -59.17 -44.68
CA PRO A 19 59.93 -59.81 -44.15
C PRO A 19 59.80 -59.70 -42.62
N CYS A 20 60.91 -59.50 -41.89
CA CYS A 20 60.90 -59.38 -40.44
C CYS A 20 60.37 -58.02 -39.95
N LEU A 21 60.28 -57.02 -40.82
CA LEU A 21 59.72 -55.70 -40.51
C LEU A 21 58.23 -55.57 -40.88
N ALA A 22 57.67 -56.55 -41.61
CA ALA A 22 56.27 -56.53 -42.04
C ALA A 22 55.32 -57.30 -41.12
N THR A 23 55.83 -58.12 -40.19
CA THR A 23 55.00 -58.86 -39.21
C THR A 23 55.00 -58.25 -37.81
N ALA A 24 55.69 -57.12 -37.60
CA ALA A 24 55.65 -56.39 -36.33
C ALA A 24 54.55 -55.32 -36.31
N GLN A 25 53.38 -55.61 -36.87
CA GLN A 25 52.28 -54.64 -36.80
C GLN A 25 50.90 -55.29 -36.81
N ILE A 26 50.53 -55.87 -35.66
CA ILE A 26 49.16 -55.83 -35.12
C ILE A 26 49.34 -55.82 -33.60
N PRO A 27 49.16 -54.70 -32.84
CA PRO A 27 47.82 -54.18 -32.49
C PRO A 27 47.77 -52.65 -32.16
N VAL A 28 48.61 -51.80 -32.76
CA VAL A 28 48.66 -50.37 -32.35
C VAL A 28 47.43 -49.55 -32.78
N THR A 29 46.76 -49.95 -33.85
CA THR A 29 45.49 -49.36 -34.30
C THR A 29 44.34 -49.67 -33.36
N ASP A 30 44.35 -50.87 -32.76
CA ASP A 30 43.32 -51.31 -31.80
C ASP A 30 43.53 -50.64 -30.44
N VAL A 31 44.78 -50.56 -29.96
CA VAL A 31 45.10 -49.88 -28.69
C VAL A 31 44.82 -48.38 -28.75
N ALA A 32 45.15 -47.70 -29.87
CA ALA A 32 44.88 -46.27 -30.03
C ALA A 32 43.37 -45.98 -30.19
N ALA A 33 42.63 -46.80 -30.95
CA ALA A 33 41.18 -46.68 -31.06
C ALA A 33 40.48 -46.98 -29.72
N ASN A 34 40.92 -48.01 -28.99
CA ASN A 34 40.39 -48.34 -27.67
C ASN A 34 40.72 -47.26 -26.63
N ALA A 35 41.90 -46.63 -26.70
CA ALA A 35 42.24 -45.48 -25.85
C ALA A 35 41.32 -44.27 -26.12
N GLN A 36 40.99 -44.00 -27.39
CA GLN A 36 40.03 -42.95 -27.75
C GLN A 36 38.60 -43.28 -27.32
N LEU A 37 38.18 -44.55 -27.39
CA LEU A 37 36.90 -45.02 -26.86
C LEU A 37 36.82 -44.89 -25.34
N VAL A 38 37.91 -45.19 -24.62
CA VAL A 38 38.00 -44.99 -23.16
C VAL A 38 37.87 -43.52 -22.78
N LEU A 39 38.56 -42.62 -23.50
CA LEU A 39 38.41 -41.17 -23.30
C LEU A 39 36.99 -40.69 -23.59
N LEU A 40 36.38 -41.16 -24.68
CA LEU A 40 35.00 -40.84 -25.02
C LEU A 40 34.02 -41.33 -23.94
N ASN A 41 34.17 -42.56 -23.46
CA ASN A 41 33.35 -43.11 -22.38
C ASN A 41 33.53 -42.32 -21.07
N SER A 42 34.76 -41.90 -20.76
CA SER A 42 35.03 -41.05 -19.60
C SER A 42 34.33 -39.69 -19.72
N ASN A 43 34.41 -39.05 -20.89
CA ASN A 43 33.71 -37.80 -21.17
C ASN A 43 32.18 -37.95 -21.08
N VAL A 44 31.61 -39.03 -21.62
CA VAL A 44 30.18 -39.35 -21.52
C VAL A 44 29.78 -39.58 -20.06
N ALA A 45 30.60 -40.27 -19.27
CA ALA A 45 30.34 -40.47 -17.84
C ALA A 45 30.36 -39.14 -17.07
N THR A 46 31.31 -38.25 -17.37
CA THR A 46 31.36 -36.90 -16.79
C THR A 46 30.13 -36.08 -17.16
N LEU A 47 29.71 -36.09 -18.42
CA LEU A 47 28.50 -35.41 -18.88
C LEU A 47 27.25 -35.96 -18.20
N ASN A 48 27.13 -37.28 -18.03
CA ASN A 48 26.01 -37.90 -17.30
C ASN A 48 25.98 -37.47 -15.83
N SER A 49 27.13 -37.37 -15.17
CA SER A 49 27.22 -36.88 -13.79
C SER A 49 26.82 -35.40 -13.65
N GLN A 50 27.26 -34.56 -14.60
CA GLN A 50 26.83 -33.16 -14.67
C GLN A 50 25.33 -33.04 -14.93
N LEU A 51 24.77 -33.88 -15.82
CA LEU A 51 23.34 -33.91 -16.10
C LEU A 51 22.52 -34.35 -14.88
N ALA A 52 22.98 -35.36 -14.13
CA ALA A 52 22.34 -35.80 -12.90
C ALA A 52 22.32 -34.68 -11.83
N THR A 53 23.43 -33.96 -11.70
CA THR A 53 23.56 -32.81 -10.78
C THR A 53 22.64 -31.65 -11.19
N LEU A 54 22.58 -31.34 -12.49
CA LEU A 54 21.68 -30.33 -13.03
C LEU A 54 20.22 -30.70 -12.77
N ASN A 55 19.84 -31.97 -13.00
CA ASN A 55 18.48 -32.46 -12.78
C ASN A 55 18.07 -32.35 -11.29
N ALA A 56 18.97 -32.73 -10.38
CA ALA A 56 18.75 -32.56 -8.93
C ALA A 56 18.59 -31.08 -8.53
N THR A 57 19.34 -30.17 -9.17
CA THR A 57 19.27 -28.73 -8.93
C THR A 57 17.96 -28.14 -9.47
N MET A 58 17.52 -28.56 -10.65
CA MET A 58 16.22 -28.19 -11.22
C MET A 58 15.05 -28.65 -10.35
N GLY A 59 15.11 -29.86 -9.78
CA GLY A 59 14.10 -30.33 -8.83
C GLY A 59 13.99 -29.45 -7.58
N LYS A 60 15.14 -28.99 -7.04
CA LYS A 60 15.16 -28.04 -5.92
C LYS A 60 14.58 -26.67 -6.31
N LEU A 61 14.87 -26.18 -7.51
CA LEU A 61 14.34 -24.93 -8.02
C LEU A 61 12.81 -24.99 -8.19
N LEU A 62 12.28 -26.07 -8.77
CA LEU A 62 10.84 -26.29 -8.90
C LEU A 62 10.14 -26.26 -7.54
N ALA A 63 10.67 -26.97 -6.55
CA ALA A 63 10.12 -26.96 -5.18
C ALA A 63 10.23 -25.57 -4.50
N GLN A 64 11.22 -24.75 -4.85
CA GLN A 64 11.32 -23.36 -4.37
C GLN A 64 10.29 -22.47 -5.07
N MET A 65 10.07 -22.63 -6.37
CA MET A 65 9.07 -21.90 -7.15
C MET A 65 7.65 -22.20 -6.65
N GLU A 66 7.31 -23.47 -6.41
CA GLU A 66 6.01 -23.87 -5.86
C GLU A 66 5.74 -23.25 -4.49
N ARG A 67 6.75 -23.26 -3.60
CA ARG A 67 6.66 -22.58 -2.30
C ARG A 67 6.49 -21.07 -2.44
N ASN A 68 7.20 -20.45 -3.38
CA ASN A 68 7.09 -19.01 -3.63
C ASN A 68 5.69 -18.63 -4.14
N VAL A 69 5.17 -19.38 -5.12
CA VAL A 69 3.80 -19.20 -5.64
C VAL A 69 2.76 -19.34 -4.52
N THR A 70 2.91 -20.37 -3.68
CA THR A 70 1.98 -20.61 -2.55
C THR A 70 2.04 -19.49 -1.51
N ALA A 71 3.24 -19.02 -1.17
CA ALA A 71 3.43 -17.91 -0.25
C ALA A 71 2.81 -16.62 -0.82
N ASN A 72 3.07 -16.30 -2.09
CA ASN A 72 2.53 -15.12 -2.75
C ASN A 72 0.99 -15.14 -2.83
N SER A 73 0.40 -16.30 -3.14
CA SER A 73 -1.05 -16.50 -3.13
C SER A 73 -1.65 -16.29 -1.73
N SER A 74 -0.99 -16.82 -0.69
CA SER A 74 -1.43 -16.66 0.70
C SER A 74 -1.35 -15.20 1.16
N SER A 75 -0.24 -14.50 0.86
CA SER A 75 -0.09 -13.07 1.12
C SER A 75 -1.14 -12.23 0.41
N SER A 76 -1.44 -12.54 -0.86
CA SER A 76 -2.48 -11.85 -1.63
C SER A 76 -3.87 -12.04 -1.02
N LYS A 77 -4.16 -13.25 -0.49
CA LYS A 77 -5.41 -13.55 0.21
C LYS A 77 -5.52 -12.79 1.54
N ILE A 78 -4.46 -12.78 2.34
CA ILE A 78 -4.41 -12.02 3.62
C ILE A 78 -4.59 -10.53 3.35
N LEU A 79 -3.88 -9.99 2.36
CA LEU A 79 -4.00 -8.59 1.96
C LEU A 79 -5.43 -8.26 1.53
N SER A 80 -6.04 -9.11 0.69
CA SER A 80 -7.43 -8.92 0.26
C SER A 80 -8.42 -8.95 1.44
N GLN A 81 -8.19 -9.85 2.41
CA GLN A 81 -8.99 -9.92 3.63
C GLN A 81 -8.83 -8.66 4.50
N ASP A 82 -7.59 -8.20 4.73
CA ASP A 82 -7.33 -6.97 5.50
C ASP A 82 -7.94 -5.73 4.83
N LEU A 83 -7.81 -5.60 3.50
CA LEU A 83 -8.47 -4.55 2.71
C LEU A 83 -10.00 -4.59 2.87
N SER A 84 -10.59 -5.79 2.84
CA SER A 84 -12.04 -5.94 3.00
C SER A 84 -12.50 -5.55 4.42
N ALA A 85 -11.74 -5.95 5.45
CA ALA A 85 -12.01 -5.60 6.83
C ALA A 85 -11.88 -4.10 7.08
N LYS A 86 -10.92 -3.42 6.43
CA LYS A 86 -10.73 -1.95 6.49
C LYS A 86 -11.70 -1.15 5.61
N ARG A 87 -12.42 -1.78 4.67
CA ARG A 87 -13.50 -1.14 3.86
C ARG A 87 -14.91 -1.29 4.44
N THR A 88 -15.16 -2.38 5.16
CA THR A 88 -16.38 -2.61 5.95
C THR A 88 -16.65 -1.61 7.11
N PRO A 89 -15.71 -0.75 7.59
CA PRO A 89 -15.96 0.23 8.65
C PRO A 89 -16.99 1.31 8.33
N ALA A 90 -17.24 1.63 7.06
CA ALA A 90 -18.15 2.73 6.72
C ALA A 90 -19.56 2.50 7.28
N SER A 91 -20.08 1.27 7.24
CA SER A 91 -21.41 0.95 7.82
C SER A 91 -21.40 0.98 9.35
N TYR A 92 -20.30 0.56 9.98
CA TYR A 92 -20.16 0.61 11.44
C TYR A 92 -20.06 2.06 11.94
N VAL A 93 -19.31 2.90 11.24
CA VAL A 93 -19.12 4.32 11.57
C VAL A 93 -20.40 5.13 11.27
N MET A 94 -21.12 4.83 10.19
CA MET A 94 -22.41 5.48 9.91
C MET A 94 -23.47 5.21 10.99
N GLY A 95 -23.44 4.04 11.62
CA GLY A 95 -24.32 3.71 12.74
C GLY A 95 -23.77 4.10 14.12
N SER A 96 -22.64 4.81 14.20
CA SER A 96 -22.00 5.09 15.48
C SER A 96 -22.70 6.22 16.24
N PRO A 97 -22.57 6.25 17.58
CA PRO A 97 -23.06 7.36 18.41
C PRO A 97 -22.54 8.72 17.93
N GLU A 98 -21.26 8.79 17.53
CA GLU A 98 -20.63 10.02 17.04
C GLU A 98 -21.34 10.59 15.80
N MET A 99 -21.84 9.74 14.90
CA MET A 99 -22.58 10.20 13.72
C MET A 99 -23.96 10.74 14.08
N ASN A 100 -24.63 10.13 15.08
CA ASN A 100 -25.89 10.65 15.60
C ASN A 100 -25.69 12.00 16.30
N GLU A 101 -24.66 12.09 17.16
CA GLU A 101 -24.28 13.34 17.83
C GLU A 101 -23.95 14.46 16.83
N LEU A 102 -23.34 14.15 15.69
CA LEU A 102 -23.05 15.13 14.64
C LEU A 102 -24.32 15.83 14.14
N TYR A 103 -25.36 15.05 13.86
CA TYR A 103 -26.64 15.58 13.38
C TYR A 103 -27.42 16.29 14.48
N GLU A 104 -27.43 15.76 15.69
CA GLU A 104 -28.04 16.43 16.84
C GLU A 104 -27.41 17.79 17.13
N LEU A 105 -26.07 17.87 17.06
CA LEU A 105 -25.34 19.10 17.33
C LEU A 105 -25.56 20.13 16.22
N LYS A 106 -25.63 19.70 14.96
CA LYS A 106 -26.06 20.54 13.84
C LYS A 106 -27.44 21.15 14.12
N ASP A 107 -28.41 20.35 14.56
CA ASP A 107 -29.76 20.82 14.84
C ASP A 107 -29.80 21.77 16.05
N LYS A 108 -29.04 21.49 17.11
CA LYS A 108 -28.87 22.39 18.27
C LYS A 108 -28.28 23.74 17.87
N ILE A 109 -27.23 23.76 17.05
CA ILE A 109 -26.62 25.02 16.59
C ILE A 109 -27.59 25.81 15.71
N LEU A 110 -28.31 25.15 14.81
CA LEU A 110 -29.33 25.81 13.98
C LEU A 110 -30.48 26.37 14.82
N ALA A 111 -30.91 25.67 15.87
CA ALA A 111 -31.92 26.16 16.80
C ALA A 111 -31.40 27.39 17.58
N ALA A 112 -30.17 27.33 18.08
CA ALA A 112 -29.52 28.46 18.76
C ALA A 112 -29.37 29.66 17.84
N TYR A 113 -28.89 29.46 16.60
CA TYR A 113 -28.82 30.49 15.56
C TYR A 113 -30.18 31.17 15.33
N LYS A 114 -31.24 30.38 15.09
CA LYS A 114 -32.60 30.90 14.86
C LYS A 114 -33.10 31.70 16.07
N GLY A 115 -32.85 31.21 17.28
CA GLY A 115 -33.16 31.89 18.53
C GLY A 115 -32.46 33.25 18.65
N THR A 116 -31.15 33.27 18.45
CA THR A 116 -30.34 34.49 18.48
C THR A 116 -30.77 35.47 17.39
N GLN A 117 -31.04 35.00 16.18
CA GLN A 117 -31.51 35.83 15.08
C GLN A 117 -32.88 36.48 15.40
N LYS A 118 -33.80 35.74 16.02
CA LYS A 118 -35.08 36.27 16.50
C LYS A 118 -34.85 37.36 17.55
N ASN A 119 -33.98 37.10 18.54
CA ASN A 119 -33.64 38.06 19.58
C ASN A 119 -33.02 39.35 19.00
N LEU A 120 -32.15 39.21 18.00
CA LEU A 120 -31.52 40.34 17.31
C LEU A 120 -32.54 41.31 16.69
N ARG A 121 -33.63 40.75 16.14
CA ARG A 121 -34.74 41.52 15.55
C ARG A 121 -35.53 42.26 16.62
N THR A 122 -35.69 41.66 17.80
CA THR A 122 -36.47 42.24 18.91
C THR A 122 -35.67 43.22 19.79
N PHE A 123 -34.34 43.14 19.81
CA PHE A 123 -33.51 44.02 20.61
C PHE A 123 -33.53 45.46 20.07
N THR A 124 -34.27 46.36 20.72
CA THR A 124 -34.43 47.75 20.30
C THR A 124 -33.30 48.66 20.78
N ASN A 125 -32.53 48.25 21.79
CA ASN A 125 -31.51 49.08 22.44
C ASN A 125 -30.08 48.74 21.98
N LEU A 126 -29.95 48.01 20.87
CA LEU A 126 -28.66 47.70 20.25
C LEU A 126 -28.41 48.59 19.04
N GLU A 127 -27.13 48.91 18.83
CA GLU A 127 -26.72 49.70 17.67
C GLU A 127 -26.81 48.88 16.38
N LYS A 128 -27.01 49.57 15.24
CA LYS A 128 -27.07 48.92 13.92
C LYS A 128 -25.79 48.13 13.61
N VAL A 129 -24.62 48.67 13.99
CA VAL A 129 -23.32 48.02 13.77
C VAL A 129 -23.19 46.74 14.58
N GLU A 130 -23.65 46.74 15.84
CA GLU A 130 -23.62 45.54 16.70
C GLU A 130 -24.53 44.44 16.14
N LYS A 131 -25.73 44.80 15.67
CA LYS A 131 -26.62 43.85 15.00
C LYS A 131 -25.99 43.28 13.73
N LYS A 132 -25.38 44.13 12.90
CA LYS A 132 -24.71 43.68 11.67
C LYS A 132 -23.57 42.70 11.98
N ARG A 133 -22.66 43.07 12.91
CA ARG A 133 -21.54 42.21 13.31
C ARG A 133 -22.04 40.88 13.88
N ALA A 134 -23.06 40.90 14.74
CA ALA A 134 -23.65 39.67 15.26
C ALA A 134 -24.26 38.79 14.15
N ALA A 135 -24.95 39.39 13.19
CA ALA A 135 -25.51 38.64 12.06
C ALA A 135 -24.41 38.01 11.18
N GLU A 136 -23.30 38.71 10.96
CA GLU A 136 -22.13 38.18 10.24
C GLU A 136 -21.50 37.00 10.98
N THR A 137 -21.24 37.13 12.29
CA THR A 137 -20.72 36.03 13.12
C THR A 137 -21.64 34.81 13.13
N LEU A 138 -22.96 35.03 13.24
CA LEU A 138 -23.95 33.95 13.21
C LEU A 138 -24.00 33.26 11.84
N ALA A 139 -23.89 34.02 10.74
CA ALA A 139 -23.86 33.46 9.39
C ALA A 139 -22.60 32.62 9.16
N ASP A 140 -21.45 33.12 9.61
CA ASP A 140 -20.18 32.39 9.53
C ASP A 140 -20.23 31.07 10.31
N ALA A 141 -20.75 31.09 11.55
CA ALA A 141 -20.91 29.88 12.35
C ALA A 141 -21.78 28.81 11.64
N VAL A 142 -22.86 29.21 10.97
CA VAL A 142 -23.71 28.28 10.20
C VAL A 142 -22.97 27.70 8.98
N LEU A 143 -22.19 28.52 8.27
CA LEU A 143 -21.37 28.04 7.16
C LEU A 143 -20.32 27.02 7.63
N GLN A 144 -19.67 27.31 8.75
CA GLN A 144 -18.70 26.39 9.36
C GLN A 144 -19.35 25.06 9.78
N VAL A 145 -20.53 25.10 10.41
CA VAL A 145 -21.31 23.89 10.74
C VAL A 145 -21.63 23.08 9.50
N SER A 146 -22.10 23.72 8.42
CA SER A 146 -22.39 23.01 7.17
C SER A 146 -21.16 22.32 6.60
N SER A 147 -20.01 22.98 6.64
CA SER A 147 -18.73 22.41 6.20
C SER A 147 -18.31 21.22 7.06
N LEU A 148 -18.38 21.35 8.38
CA LEU A 148 -18.01 20.30 9.34
C LEU A 148 -18.90 19.07 9.24
N VAL A 149 -20.21 19.25 9.08
CA VAL A 149 -21.15 18.13 8.86
C VAL A 149 -20.86 17.40 7.55
N SER A 150 -20.56 18.15 6.47
CA SER A 150 -20.15 17.55 5.20
C SER A 150 -18.86 16.74 5.34
N GLN A 151 -17.85 17.28 6.05
CA GLN A 151 -16.60 16.58 6.32
C GLN A 151 -16.83 15.30 7.13
N GLY A 152 -17.65 15.36 8.19
CA GLY A 152 -17.99 14.19 9.00
C GLY A 152 -18.70 13.11 8.20
N SER A 153 -19.67 13.51 7.37
CA SER A 153 -20.36 12.59 6.46
C SER A 153 -19.41 11.95 5.44
N GLN A 154 -18.45 12.71 4.89
CA GLN A 154 -17.44 12.17 3.98
C GLN A 154 -16.53 11.17 4.71
N ILE A 155 -16.00 11.51 5.87
CA ILE A 155 -15.14 10.60 6.67
C ILE A 155 -15.88 9.29 7.01
N ALA A 156 -17.17 9.37 7.33
CA ALA A 156 -17.99 8.20 7.61
C ALA A 156 -18.27 7.35 6.36
N SER A 157 -18.41 7.97 5.17
CA SER A 157 -18.84 7.32 3.93
C SER A 157 -17.70 6.95 2.95
N THR A 158 -16.49 7.50 3.13
CA THR A 158 -15.37 7.30 2.21
C THR A 158 -14.98 5.82 2.13
N GLY A 159 -14.83 5.29 0.91
CA GLY A 159 -14.41 3.89 0.65
C GLY A 159 -12.90 3.64 0.65
N GLU A 160 -12.11 4.65 1.01
CA GLU A 160 -10.66 4.52 1.20
C GLU A 160 -10.31 3.64 2.39
N ILE A 161 -9.12 3.04 2.35
CA ILE A 161 -8.60 2.16 3.40
C ILE A 161 -8.16 3.05 4.57
N ILE A 162 -9.11 3.34 5.45
CA ILE A 162 -8.89 4.11 6.68
C ILE A 162 -9.42 3.25 7.83
N GLU A 163 -8.61 3.10 8.87
CA GLU A 163 -8.98 2.32 10.04
C GLU A 163 -10.18 2.93 10.77
N SER A 164 -11.08 2.09 11.29
CA SER A 164 -12.30 2.55 11.98
C SER A 164 -11.99 3.48 13.16
N ALA A 165 -10.92 3.20 13.90
CA ALA A 165 -10.48 3.99 15.04
C ALA A 165 -10.08 5.41 14.62
N ASP A 166 -9.36 5.54 13.49
CA ASP A 166 -8.96 6.82 12.93
C ASP A 166 -10.17 7.63 12.45
N ARG A 167 -11.16 6.96 11.83
CA ARG A 167 -12.43 7.59 11.44
C ARG A 167 -13.19 8.14 12.65
N LEU A 168 -13.29 7.35 13.73
CA LEU A 168 -13.94 7.78 14.97
C LEU A 168 -13.20 8.93 15.65
N SER A 169 -11.87 8.88 15.68
CA SER A 169 -11.03 9.98 16.18
C SER A 169 -11.26 11.28 15.41
N ALA A 170 -11.30 11.19 14.07
CA ALA A 170 -11.58 12.34 13.21
C ALA A 170 -13.01 12.89 13.43
N LEU A 171 -14.01 12.02 13.57
CA LEU A 171 -15.39 12.42 13.92
C LEU A 171 -15.45 13.13 15.27
N ARG A 172 -14.76 12.62 16.29
CA ARG A 172 -14.69 13.28 17.61
C ARG A 172 -14.09 14.67 17.54
N SER A 173 -13.02 14.85 16.76
CA SER A 173 -12.44 16.18 16.53
C SER A 173 -13.43 17.13 15.84
N ILE A 174 -14.26 16.63 14.92
CA ILE A 174 -15.33 17.42 14.29
C ILE A 174 -16.41 17.81 15.31
N LEU A 175 -16.84 16.87 16.16
CA LEU A 175 -17.82 17.13 17.22
C LEU A 175 -17.32 18.20 18.20
N GLU A 176 -16.05 18.15 18.59
CA GLU A 176 -15.43 19.14 19.46
C GLU A 176 -15.46 20.55 18.84
N LYS A 177 -15.12 20.67 17.56
CA LYS A 177 -15.22 21.94 16.82
C LYS A 177 -16.65 22.46 16.74
N MET A 178 -17.61 21.58 16.47
CA MET A 178 -19.03 21.96 16.44
C MET A 178 -19.55 22.41 17.81
N ASN A 179 -19.10 21.79 18.91
CA ASN A 179 -19.43 22.25 20.26
C ASN A 179 -18.87 23.65 20.52
N GLY A 180 -17.64 23.92 20.08
CA GLY A 180 -17.07 25.28 20.13
C GLY A 180 -17.93 26.31 19.38
N LEU A 181 -18.44 25.97 18.20
CA LEU A 181 -19.35 26.84 17.44
C LEU A 181 -20.69 27.06 18.16
N LEU A 182 -21.23 26.04 18.83
CA LEU A 182 -22.43 26.18 19.65
C LEU A 182 -22.20 27.17 20.80
N ASP A 183 -21.08 27.01 21.51
CA ASP A 183 -20.70 27.88 22.63
C ASP A 183 -20.53 29.33 22.16
N ASP A 184 -19.91 29.55 21.00
CA ASP A 184 -19.76 30.88 20.40
C ASP A 184 -21.12 31.52 20.09
N VAL A 185 -22.06 30.77 19.49
CA VAL A 185 -23.42 31.25 19.21
C VAL A 185 -24.15 31.63 20.50
N ILE A 186 -24.05 30.80 21.54
CA ILE A 186 -24.65 31.06 22.86
C ILE A 186 -24.04 32.30 23.51
N LYS A 187 -22.71 32.44 23.44
CA LYS A 187 -21.96 33.57 24.00
C LYS A 187 -22.34 34.89 23.32
N VAL A 188 -22.45 34.88 21.99
CA VAL A 188 -22.93 36.04 21.21
C VAL A 188 -24.33 36.44 21.68
N ASN A 189 -25.27 35.49 21.75
CA ASN A 189 -26.64 35.78 22.21
C ASN A 189 -26.67 36.38 23.61
N THR A 190 -25.92 35.79 24.54
CA THR A 190 -25.85 36.21 25.94
C THR A 190 -25.29 37.62 26.06
N SER A 191 -24.20 37.92 25.35
CA SER A 191 -23.59 39.25 25.33
C SER A 191 -24.55 40.32 24.78
N LEU A 192 -25.27 40.00 23.70
CA LEU A 192 -26.24 40.92 23.10
C LEU A 192 -27.44 41.18 24.01
N LEU A 193 -27.93 40.14 24.70
CA LEU A 193 -29.01 40.27 25.68
C LEU A 193 -28.60 41.19 26.84
N GLN A 194 -27.42 40.93 27.43
CA GLN A 194 -26.89 41.76 28.53
C GLN A 194 -26.76 43.23 28.12
N LYS A 195 -26.19 43.48 26.94
CA LYS A 195 -26.06 44.83 26.40
C LYS A 195 -27.41 45.51 26.15
N ASN A 196 -28.39 44.78 25.62
CA ASN A 196 -29.72 45.32 25.35
C ASN A 196 -30.43 45.71 26.66
N GLU A 197 -30.42 44.83 27.67
CA GLU A 197 -31.07 45.09 28.95
C GLU A 197 -30.35 46.18 29.75
N HIS A 198 -29.01 46.21 29.74
CA HIS A 198 -28.25 47.28 30.38
C HIS A 198 -28.61 48.65 29.80
N ARG A 199 -28.61 48.79 28.47
CA ARG A 199 -28.96 50.07 27.83
C ARG A 199 -30.43 50.43 28.00
N LYS A 200 -31.34 49.45 28.03
CA LYS A 200 -32.75 49.68 28.38
C LYS A 200 -32.88 50.33 29.77
N ALA A 201 -32.18 49.78 30.77
CA ALA A 201 -32.19 50.29 32.14
C ALA A 201 -31.60 51.71 32.23
N VAL A 202 -30.47 51.95 31.57
CA VAL A 202 -29.85 53.29 31.50
C VAL A 202 -30.81 54.30 30.87
N HIS A 203 -31.44 53.97 29.72
CA HIS A 203 -32.40 54.85 29.08
C HIS A 203 -33.65 55.11 29.95
N SER A 204 -34.10 54.13 30.74
CA SER A 204 -35.22 54.36 31.67
C SER A 204 -34.86 55.31 32.80
N LEU A 205 -33.65 55.20 33.38
CA LEU A 205 -33.20 56.06 34.46
C LEU A 205 -33.06 57.53 34.03
N ILE A 206 -32.58 57.76 32.80
CA ILE A 206 -32.47 59.11 32.23
C ILE A 206 -33.84 59.76 32.02
N LYS A 207 -34.90 58.97 31.72
CA LYS A 207 -36.25 59.50 31.51
C LYS A 207 -37.00 59.84 32.80
N THR A 208 -36.57 59.28 33.93
CA THR A 208 -37.22 59.47 35.24
C THR A 208 -36.58 60.57 36.10
N ASN A 209 -35.42 61.08 35.71
CA ASN A 209 -34.79 62.27 36.31
C ASN A 209 -35.01 63.50 35.42
#